data_AF-A0A836WJK4-F1
#
_entry.id   AF-A0A836WJK4-F1
#
_cell.length_a   1.000
_cell.length_b   1.000
_cell.length_c   1.000
_cell.angle_alpha   90.00
_cell.angle_beta   90.00
_cell.angle_gamma   90.00
#
_symmetry.space_group_name_H-M   'P 1'
#
loop_
_entity.id
_entity.type
_entity.pdbx_description
1 polymer ?
#
loop_
_entity_poly.entity_id
_entity_poly.type
_entity_poly.pdbx_seq_one_letter_code
_entity_poly.pdbx_strand_id
1 'polypeptide(L)'
;MGRDLREEDTWRVFRIMAEFVEGFEELSKLGPAVTIFGSSRVKPGSHIYEMARETAKLLVGAGYAIITGGGPGIMEAANRGAYEAGGDSVGLNIELPMEQKLNPYVKKGLSFRYFFARKVMFIKYGRAFVIFPGGFGTLDEFFEAVTLIQTRRIGRFPVVLFGSEYWGSLISWIRDELLGPGYISSEDLGIFRIVDSPQDVVASVEGFYREI
;
A
#
# COMPACT_ATOMS: atom_id res chain seq x y z
N MET A 1 -5.70 -41.95 -3.23
CA MET A 1 -5.59 -41.33 -4.57
C MET A 1 -4.94 -39.96 -4.37
N GLY A 2 -3.61 -39.94 -4.21
CA GLY A 2 -2.86 -38.69 -4.12
C GLY A 2 -2.84 -38.05 -5.50
N ARG A 3 -3.35 -36.83 -5.64
CA ARG A 3 -3.12 -36.04 -6.85
C ARG A 3 -1.61 -35.89 -7.01
N ASP A 4 -1.09 -36.06 -8.23
CA ASP A 4 0.34 -35.93 -8.49
C ASP A 4 0.75 -34.49 -8.19
N LEU A 5 1.45 -34.30 -7.08
CA LEU A 5 1.89 -32.99 -6.57
C LEU A 5 2.67 -32.20 -7.65
N ARG A 6 3.33 -32.89 -8.59
CA ARG A 6 4.10 -32.28 -9.68
C ARG A 6 3.23 -31.62 -10.75
N GLU A 7 2.07 -32.20 -11.07
CA GLU A 7 1.12 -31.58 -11.99
C GLU A 7 0.49 -30.34 -11.35
N GLU A 8 0.17 -30.42 -10.06
CA GLU A 8 -0.38 -29.30 -9.29
C GLU A 8 0.60 -28.12 -9.21
N ASP A 9 1.89 -28.39 -8.99
CA ASP A 9 2.95 -27.38 -8.97
C ASP A 9 3.17 -26.74 -10.35
N THR A 10 3.12 -27.51 -11.43
CA THR A 10 3.25 -26.97 -12.79
C THR A 10 2.10 -26.02 -13.13
N TRP A 11 0.86 -26.42 -12.86
CA TRP A 11 -0.32 -25.55 -13.03
C TRP A 11 -0.29 -24.33 -12.10
N ARG A 12 0.34 -24.46 -10.92
CA ARG A 12 0.57 -23.32 -10.02
C ARG A 12 1.46 -22.27 -10.66
N VAL A 13 2.56 -22.66 -11.30
CA VAL A 13 3.48 -21.74 -11.99
C VAL A 13 2.74 -20.96 -13.09
N PHE A 14 1.95 -21.64 -13.93
CA PHE A 14 1.18 -20.96 -14.98
C PHE A 14 0.19 -19.94 -14.42
N ARG A 15 -0.49 -20.25 -13.31
CA ARG A 15 -1.39 -19.30 -12.63
C ARG A 15 -0.64 -18.10 -12.07
N ILE A 16 0.53 -18.32 -11.46
CA ILE A 16 1.38 -17.23 -10.96
C ILE A 16 1.80 -16.31 -12.12
N MET A 17 2.25 -16.88 -13.23
CA MET A 17 2.60 -16.11 -14.43
C MET A 17 1.41 -15.32 -14.97
N ALA A 18 0.22 -15.93 -15.02
CA ALA A 18 -1.00 -15.26 -15.46
C ALA A 18 -1.33 -14.03 -14.58
N GLU A 19 -1.24 -14.14 -13.25
CA GLU A 19 -1.45 -12.99 -12.35
C GLU A 19 -0.43 -11.87 -12.58
N PHE A 20 0.83 -12.21 -12.89
CA PHE A 20 1.83 -11.20 -13.26
C PHE A 20 1.52 -10.53 -14.59
N VAL A 21 1.12 -11.30 -15.61
CA VAL A 21 0.79 -10.77 -16.93
C VAL A 21 -0.40 -9.83 -16.85
N GLU A 22 -1.50 -10.27 -16.24
CA GLU A 22 -2.71 -9.46 -16.06
C GLU A 22 -2.42 -8.20 -15.24
N GLY A 23 -1.72 -8.35 -14.11
CA GLY A 23 -1.34 -7.22 -13.27
C GLY A 23 -0.47 -6.21 -13.99
N PHE A 24 0.48 -6.66 -14.83
CA PHE A 24 1.32 -5.75 -15.60
C PHE A 24 0.56 -5.07 -16.73
N GLU A 25 -0.28 -5.80 -17.47
CA GLU A 25 -1.05 -5.23 -18.57
C GLU A 25 -2.01 -4.14 -18.07
N GLU A 26 -2.74 -4.42 -16.99
CA GLU A 26 -3.80 -3.52 -16.53
C GLU A 26 -3.27 -2.29 -15.79
N LEU A 27 -2.16 -2.44 -15.06
CA LEU A 27 -1.59 -1.34 -14.27
C LEU A 27 -0.54 -0.52 -15.04
N SER A 28 0.05 -1.05 -16.12
CA SER A 28 0.97 -0.26 -16.97
C SER A 28 0.29 0.93 -17.67
N LYS A 29 -1.04 0.89 -17.80
CA LYS A 29 -1.88 1.96 -18.35
C LYS A 29 -2.14 3.08 -17.34
N LEU A 30 -1.78 2.87 -16.07
CA LEU A 30 -2.02 3.83 -14.99
C LEU A 30 -0.96 4.94 -15.03
N GLY A 31 -1.38 6.18 -14.76
CA GLY A 31 -0.46 7.28 -14.49
C GLY A 31 0.30 7.10 -13.16
N PRO A 32 1.01 8.14 -12.69
CA PRO A 32 1.60 8.15 -11.36
C PRO A 32 0.54 7.76 -10.31
N ALA A 33 0.86 6.83 -9.43
CA ALA A 33 -0.12 6.33 -8.45
C ALA A 33 0.46 6.30 -7.04
N VAL A 34 -0.39 6.49 -6.04
CA VAL A 34 -0.05 6.35 -4.63
C VAL A 34 -0.80 5.16 -4.05
N THR A 35 -0.07 4.28 -3.38
CA THR A 35 -0.65 3.13 -2.71
C THR A 35 -1.00 3.50 -1.27
N ILE A 36 -2.26 3.32 -0.87
CA ILE A 36 -2.73 3.60 0.48
C ILE A 36 -3.05 2.29 1.21
N PHE A 37 -2.41 2.11 2.37
CA PHE A 37 -2.62 0.97 3.27
C PHE A 37 -3.21 1.43 4.60
N GLY A 38 -3.90 0.52 5.27
CA GLY A 38 -4.40 0.71 6.63
C GLY A 38 -5.38 -0.37 7.04
N SER A 39 -5.95 -0.21 8.24
CA SER A 39 -6.85 -1.19 8.82
C SER A 39 -8.12 -1.41 7.99
N SER A 40 -8.46 -2.68 7.77
CA SER A 40 -9.74 -3.11 7.19
C SER A 40 -10.92 -3.01 8.18
N ARG A 41 -10.65 -2.70 9.44
CA ARG A 41 -11.64 -2.72 10.54
C ARG A 41 -12.11 -1.33 10.96
N VAL A 42 -11.50 -0.28 10.43
CA VAL A 42 -11.92 1.11 10.64
C VAL A 42 -13.33 1.30 10.07
N LYS A 43 -14.20 2.01 10.79
CA LYS A 43 -15.59 2.24 10.35
C LYS A 43 -15.70 3.56 9.58
N PRO A 44 -16.57 3.61 8.54
CA PRO A 44 -16.95 4.87 7.90
C PRO A 44 -17.41 5.92 8.92
N GLY A 45 -17.06 7.19 8.68
CA GLY A 45 -17.39 8.32 9.57
C GLY A 45 -16.49 8.48 10.80
N SER A 46 -15.58 7.53 11.07
CA SER A 46 -14.54 7.76 12.08
C SER A 46 -13.52 8.80 11.58
N HIS A 47 -12.87 9.50 12.51
CA HIS A 47 -11.89 10.54 12.17
C HIS A 47 -10.82 10.03 11.19
N ILE A 48 -10.22 8.87 11.48
CA ILE A 48 -9.15 8.30 10.64
C ILE A 48 -9.65 7.84 9.26
N TYR A 49 -10.91 7.42 9.15
CA TYR A 49 -11.53 7.11 7.86
C TYR A 49 -11.64 8.38 7.01
N GLU A 50 -12.18 9.47 7.58
CA GLU A 50 -12.32 10.73 6.83
C GLU A 50 -10.95 11.34 6.48
N MET A 51 -9.93 11.17 7.32
CA MET A 51 -8.56 11.57 6.98
C MET A 51 -7.99 10.77 5.79
N ALA A 52 -8.22 9.46 5.71
CA ALA A 52 -7.80 8.66 4.57
C ALA A 52 -8.55 9.04 3.29
N ARG A 53 -9.85 9.32 3.39
CA ARG A 53 -10.67 9.80 2.28
C ARG A 53 -10.20 11.16 1.76
N GLU A 54 -9.96 12.12 2.65
CA GLU A 54 -9.46 13.45 2.28
C GLU A 54 -8.05 13.36 1.68
N THR A 55 -7.17 12.52 2.25
CA THR A 55 -5.83 12.28 1.72
C THR A 55 -5.87 11.79 0.28
N ALA A 56 -6.72 10.79 0.00
CA ALA A 56 -6.89 10.29 -1.36
C ALA A 56 -7.46 11.36 -2.32
N LYS A 57 -8.41 12.17 -1.86
CA LYS A 57 -8.97 13.28 -2.65
C LYS A 57 -7.91 14.31 -3.03
N LEU A 58 -7.06 14.71 -2.10
CA LEU A 58 -5.98 15.67 -2.34
C LEU A 58 -4.90 15.09 -3.27
N LEU A 59 -4.54 13.82 -3.10
CA LEU A 59 -3.60 13.13 -3.99
C LEU A 59 -4.13 13.03 -5.42
N VAL A 60 -5.42 12.75 -5.61
CA VAL A 60 -6.06 12.83 -6.94
C VAL A 60 -5.99 14.25 -7.49
N GLY A 61 -6.26 15.27 -6.67
CA GLY A 61 -6.11 16.67 -7.06
C GLY A 61 -4.69 17.04 -7.50
N ALA A 62 -3.67 16.34 -6.99
CA ALA A 62 -2.27 16.46 -7.39
C ALA A 62 -1.89 15.57 -8.61
N GLY A 63 -2.86 14.87 -9.22
CA GLY A 63 -2.63 14.06 -10.42
C GLY A 63 -2.23 12.61 -10.17
N TYR A 64 -2.39 12.10 -8.95
CA TYR A 64 -2.10 10.71 -8.63
C TYR A 64 -3.34 9.83 -8.70
N ALA A 65 -3.21 8.66 -9.32
CA ALA A 65 -4.15 7.56 -9.13
C ALA A 65 -4.01 6.98 -7.71
N ILE A 66 -5.07 6.35 -7.20
CA ILE A 66 -5.05 5.70 -5.87
C ILE A 66 -5.15 4.20 -6.02
N ILE A 67 -4.18 3.49 -5.45
CA ILE A 67 -4.15 2.03 -5.37
C ILE A 67 -4.38 1.62 -3.92
N THR A 68 -5.26 0.64 -3.69
CA THR A 68 -5.47 0.04 -2.37
C THR A 68 -5.60 -1.48 -2.49
N GLY A 69 -5.77 -2.17 -1.37
CA GLY A 69 -6.17 -3.58 -1.35
C GLY A 69 -7.64 -3.86 -1.69
N GLY A 70 -8.44 -2.83 -1.98
CA GLY A 70 -9.84 -2.94 -2.39
C GLY A 70 -10.82 -3.35 -1.30
N GLY A 71 -10.36 -3.61 -0.07
CA GLY A 71 -11.20 -4.02 1.06
C GLY A 71 -11.98 -2.88 1.72
N PRO A 72 -12.65 -3.17 2.87
CA PRO A 72 -13.32 -2.17 3.69
C PRO A 72 -12.32 -1.32 4.50
N GLY A 73 -12.84 -0.40 5.32
CA GLY A 73 -12.06 0.43 6.24
C GLY A 73 -11.23 1.48 5.53
N ILE A 74 -9.95 1.60 5.87
CA ILE A 74 -9.08 2.61 5.26
C ILE A 74 -8.97 2.45 3.74
N MET A 75 -8.94 1.21 3.26
CA MET A 75 -8.88 0.93 1.82
C MET A 75 -10.12 1.50 1.11
N GLU A 76 -11.31 1.28 1.67
CA GLU A 76 -12.55 1.86 1.16
C GLU A 76 -12.54 3.38 1.25
N ALA A 77 -12.09 3.96 2.37
CA ALA A 77 -12.00 5.41 2.52
C ALA A 77 -11.15 6.05 1.42
N ALA A 78 -9.97 5.47 1.16
CA ALA A 78 -9.06 5.92 0.11
C ALA A 78 -9.68 5.75 -1.29
N ASN A 79 -10.26 4.58 -1.60
CA ASN A 79 -10.95 4.39 -2.88
C ASN A 79 -12.12 5.36 -3.07
N ARG A 80 -12.87 5.63 -1.99
CA ARG A 80 -13.98 6.58 -1.99
C ARG A 80 -13.52 8.00 -2.26
N GLY A 81 -12.46 8.45 -1.58
CA GLY A 81 -11.89 9.77 -1.80
C GLY A 81 -11.42 9.97 -3.24
N ALA A 82 -10.76 8.95 -3.80
CA ALA A 82 -10.34 8.96 -5.19
C ALA A 82 -11.51 8.98 -6.18
N TYR A 83 -12.53 8.15 -5.93
CA TYR A 83 -13.74 8.06 -6.73
C TYR A 83 -14.48 9.41 -6.78
N GLU A 84 -14.70 10.03 -5.62
CA GLU A 84 -15.40 11.31 -5.48
C GLU A 84 -14.63 12.48 -6.08
N ALA A 85 -13.30 12.41 -6.09
CA ALA A 85 -12.43 13.37 -6.79
C ALA A 85 -12.41 13.17 -8.32
N GLY A 86 -13.06 12.13 -8.84
CA GLY A 86 -13.07 11.81 -10.27
C GLY A 86 -11.83 11.07 -10.76
N GLY A 87 -10.85 10.78 -9.90
CA GLY A 87 -9.59 10.11 -10.26
C GLY A 87 -9.69 8.60 -10.45
N ASP A 88 -8.57 7.99 -10.82
CA ASP A 88 -8.44 6.54 -10.90
C ASP A 88 -8.41 5.91 -9.50
N SER A 89 -9.30 4.94 -9.28
CA SER A 89 -9.45 4.22 -8.02
C SER A 89 -9.29 2.72 -8.28
N VAL A 90 -8.16 2.17 -7.83
CA VAL A 90 -7.75 0.80 -8.09
C VAL A 90 -7.81 -0.03 -6.81
N GLY A 91 -8.36 -1.24 -6.91
CA GLY A 91 -8.42 -2.22 -5.83
C GLY A 91 -7.74 -3.51 -6.23
N LEU A 92 -6.63 -3.84 -5.59
CA LEU A 92 -5.92 -5.11 -5.77
C LEU A 92 -6.39 -6.09 -4.69
N ASN A 93 -7.44 -6.83 -4.98
CA ASN A 93 -8.05 -7.78 -4.04
C ASN A 93 -7.18 -9.02 -3.82
N ILE A 94 -7.36 -9.71 -2.69
CA ILE A 94 -6.76 -11.03 -2.47
C ILE A 94 -7.86 -12.03 -2.11
N GLU A 95 -7.80 -13.22 -2.71
CA GLU A 95 -8.67 -14.33 -2.35
C GLU A 95 -8.36 -14.80 -0.92
N LEU A 96 -9.34 -14.69 -0.03
CA LEU A 96 -9.27 -15.17 1.35
C LEU A 96 -10.34 -16.24 1.60
N PRO A 97 -10.15 -17.11 2.62
CA PRO A 97 -11.15 -18.12 2.98
C PRO A 97 -12.53 -17.53 3.33
N MET A 98 -12.55 -16.30 3.85
CA MET A 98 -13.76 -15.50 3.98
C MET A 98 -13.78 -14.48 2.84
N GLU A 99 -14.85 -14.46 2.07
CA GLU A 99 -14.97 -13.62 0.87
C GLU A 99 -14.75 -12.14 1.20
N GLN A 100 -13.64 -11.57 0.71
CA GLN A 100 -13.43 -10.12 0.71
C GLN A 100 -13.90 -9.58 -0.64
N LYS A 101 -15.05 -8.91 -0.65
CA LYS A 101 -15.53 -8.20 -1.83
C LYS A 101 -14.82 -6.87 -1.97
N LEU A 102 -14.55 -6.49 -3.21
CA LEU A 102 -14.12 -5.12 -3.53
C LEU A 102 -15.17 -4.13 -3.03
N ASN A 103 -14.72 -3.03 -2.43
CA ASN A 103 -15.60 -1.95 -2.01
C ASN A 103 -16.20 -1.23 -3.24
N PRO A 104 -17.36 -0.56 -3.09
CA PRO A 104 -18.12 -0.02 -4.23
C PRO A 104 -17.45 1.19 -4.93
N TYR A 105 -16.34 1.70 -4.42
CA TYR A 105 -15.63 2.85 -4.96
C TYR A 105 -14.40 2.47 -5.80
N VAL A 106 -14.15 1.18 -5.97
CA VAL A 106 -13.13 0.66 -6.89
C VAL A 106 -13.64 0.76 -8.32
N LYS A 107 -12.93 1.52 -9.17
CA LYS A 107 -13.21 1.63 -10.62
C LYS A 107 -12.52 0.53 -11.42
N LYS A 108 -11.28 0.17 -11.03
CA LYS A 108 -10.50 -0.92 -11.63
C LYS A 108 -10.12 -1.92 -10.55
N GLY A 109 -10.68 -3.13 -10.63
CA GLY A 109 -10.40 -4.21 -9.70
C GLY A 109 -9.54 -5.28 -10.34
N LEU A 110 -8.52 -5.76 -9.62
CA LEU A 110 -7.79 -6.99 -9.96
C LEU A 110 -7.90 -7.95 -8.77
N SER A 111 -8.03 -9.24 -9.05
CA SER A 111 -8.11 -10.28 -8.01
C SER A 111 -6.88 -11.17 -8.08
N PHE A 112 -6.20 -11.31 -6.96
CA PHE A 112 -5.02 -12.16 -6.84
C PHE A 112 -5.32 -13.34 -5.92
N ARG A 113 -4.72 -14.48 -6.21
CA ARG A 113 -4.65 -15.61 -5.29
C ARG A 113 -3.33 -15.65 -4.54
N TYR A 114 -2.26 -15.12 -5.13
CA TYR A 114 -0.93 -15.14 -4.52
C TYR A 114 -0.56 -13.78 -3.95
N PHE A 115 -0.33 -13.72 -2.63
CA PHE A 115 0.08 -12.50 -1.92
C PHE A 115 1.31 -11.83 -2.55
N PHE A 116 2.32 -12.60 -2.92
CA PHE A 116 3.55 -12.04 -3.49
C PHE A 116 3.32 -11.39 -4.87
N ALA A 117 2.42 -11.92 -5.69
CA ALA A 117 2.10 -11.31 -7.00
C ALA A 117 1.42 -9.96 -6.78
N ARG A 118 0.46 -9.90 -5.86
CA ARG A 118 -0.21 -8.66 -5.42
C ARG A 118 0.78 -7.62 -4.86
N LYS A 119 1.71 -8.04 -4.00
CA LYS A 119 2.74 -7.18 -3.41
C LYS A 119 3.63 -6.51 -4.45
N VAL A 120 4.06 -7.29 -5.45
CA VAL A 120 4.84 -6.74 -6.57
C VAL A 120 4.06 -5.64 -7.31
N MET A 121 2.74 -5.77 -7.46
CA MET A 121 1.94 -4.73 -8.09
C MET A 121 1.89 -3.44 -7.28
N PHE A 122 1.78 -3.51 -5.95
CA PHE A 122 1.85 -2.32 -5.09
C PHE A 122 3.19 -1.61 -5.24
N ILE A 123 4.29 -2.35 -5.19
CA ILE A 123 5.65 -1.79 -5.25
C ILE A 123 5.97 -1.23 -6.64
N LYS A 124 5.61 -1.95 -7.71
CA LYS A 124 5.97 -1.58 -9.08
C LYS A 124 5.23 -0.34 -9.56
N TYR A 125 3.95 -0.20 -9.19
CA TYR A 125 3.09 0.87 -9.68
C TYR A 125 2.85 2.00 -8.66
N GLY A 126 3.23 1.79 -7.40
CA GLY A 126 3.22 2.84 -6.38
C GLY A 126 4.42 3.78 -6.49
N ARG A 127 4.16 5.06 -6.74
CA ARG A 127 5.13 6.17 -6.63
C ARG A 127 5.28 6.68 -5.20
N ALA A 128 4.37 6.35 -4.30
CA ALA A 128 4.51 6.60 -2.87
C ALA A 128 3.63 5.61 -2.10
N PHE A 129 4.01 5.31 -0.87
CA PHE A 129 3.18 4.56 0.06
C PHE A 129 2.70 5.51 1.15
N VAL A 130 1.39 5.51 1.40
CA VAL A 130 0.77 6.21 2.53
C VAL A 130 0.13 5.18 3.44
N ILE A 131 0.62 5.09 4.66
CA ILE A 131 0.34 3.99 5.58
C ILE A 131 -0.38 4.55 6.81
N PHE A 132 -1.69 4.35 6.83
CA PHE A 132 -2.55 4.71 7.95
C PHE A 132 -2.49 3.65 9.07
N PRO A 133 -3.03 3.95 10.26
CA PRO A 133 -3.14 2.99 11.35
C PRO A 133 -3.75 1.65 10.93
N GLY A 134 -3.09 0.57 11.31
CA GLY A 134 -3.29 -0.74 10.70
C GLY A 134 -3.11 -1.94 11.64
N GLY A 135 -3.13 -3.13 11.05
CA GLY A 135 -2.79 -4.38 11.72
C GLY A 135 -1.63 -5.07 11.01
N PHE A 136 -1.55 -6.40 11.13
CA PHE A 136 -0.45 -7.17 10.54
C PHE A 136 -0.27 -6.99 9.03
N GLY A 137 -1.36 -6.97 8.25
CA GLY A 137 -1.23 -6.72 6.81
C GLY A 137 -0.65 -5.35 6.48
N THR A 138 -0.94 -4.33 7.30
CA THR A 138 -0.36 -2.99 7.13
C THR A 138 1.11 -2.95 7.53
N LEU A 139 1.47 -3.62 8.63
CA LEU A 139 2.86 -3.73 9.08
C LEU A 139 3.73 -4.52 8.09
N ASP A 140 3.18 -5.57 7.50
CA ASP A 140 3.84 -6.38 6.46
C ASP A 140 4.24 -5.51 5.26
N GLU A 141 3.31 -4.72 4.71
CA GLU A 141 3.59 -3.80 3.60
C GLU A 141 4.56 -2.67 3.99
N PHE A 142 4.49 -2.17 5.23
CA PHE A 142 5.43 -1.17 5.74
C PHE A 142 6.86 -1.71 5.79
N PHE A 143 7.07 -2.85 6.46
CA PHE A 143 8.40 -3.41 6.62
C PHE A 143 8.96 -3.97 5.30
N GLU A 144 8.11 -4.46 4.40
CA GLU A 144 8.54 -4.85 3.05
C GLU A 144 9.08 -3.65 2.26
N ALA A 145 8.35 -2.53 2.25
CA ALA A 145 8.83 -1.30 1.59
C ALA A 145 10.15 -0.80 2.18
N VAL A 146 10.27 -0.76 3.52
CA VAL A 146 11.51 -0.34 4.20
C VAL A 146 12.66 -1.26 3.83
N THR A 147 12.46 -2.57 3.89
CA THR A 147 13.51 -3.57 3.59
C THR A 147 13.97 -3.48 2.14
N LEU A 148 13.04 -3.35 1.18
CA LEU A 148 13.38 -3.26 -0.24
C LEU A 148 14.15 -1.97 -0.59
N ILE A 149 13.80 -0.85 0.05
CA ILE A 149 14.51 0.43 -0.10
C ILE A 149 15.89 0.35 0.56
N GLN A 150 15.97 -0.12 1.80
CA GLN A 150 17.23 -0.31 2.54
C GLN A 150 18.23 -1.16 1.75
N THR A 151 17.76 -2.28 1.21
CA THR A 151 18.59 -3.22 0.43
C THR A 151 18.82 -2.78 -1.02
N ARG A 152 18.29 -1.63 -1.44
CA ARG A 152 18.39 -1.08 -2.80
C ARG A 152 17.88 -2.04 -3.89
N ARG A 153 16.95 -2.94 -3.54
CA ARG A 153 16.27 -3.81 -4.51
C ARG A 153 15.27 -3.04 -5.35
N ILE A 154 14.81 -1.90 -4.84
CA ILE A 154 14.00 -0.92 -5.56
C ILE A 154 14.58 0.49 -5.36
N GLY A 155 14.18 1.42 -6.23
CA GLY A 155 14.49 2.85 -6.05
C GLY A 155 13.79 3.44 -4.84
N ARG A 156 14.32 4.54 -4.31
CA ARG A 156 13.66 5.27 -3.20
C ARG A 156 12.37 5.90 -3.71
N PHE A 157 11.36 5.85 -2.86
CA PHE A 157 10.11 6.61 -3.01
C PHE A 157 9.59 7.01 -1.62
N PRO A 158 8.65 7.97 -1.53
CA PRO A 158 8.12 8.40 -0.24
C PRO A 158 7.35 7.29 0.47
N VAL A 159 7.78 6.93 1.68
CA VAL A 159 7.00 6.10 2.61
C VAL A 159 6.50 7.01 3.74
N VAL A 160 5.19 7.25 3.77
CA VAL A 160 4.56 8.21 4.67
C VAL A 160 3.67 7.47 5.65
N LEU A 161 3.98 7.57 6.93
CA LEU A 161 3.18 7.02 8.03
C LEU A 161 2.22 8.10 8.54
N PHE A 162 0.91 7.83 8.48
CA PHE A 162 -0.11 8.77 8.95
C PHE A 162 -0.50 8.47 10.41
N GLY A 163 -0.50 9.50 11.26
CA GLY A 163 -0.94 9.44 12.66
C GLY A 163 0.19 9.12 13.63
N SER A 164 0.88 10.16 14.11
CA SER A 164 2.05 10.05 14.99
C SER A 164 1.75 9.36 16.32
N GLU A 165 0.55 9.56 16.87
CA GLU A 165 0.10 8.88 18.10
C GLU A 165 0.13 7.35 17.95
N TYR A 166 -0.33 6.82 16.80
CA TYR A 166 -0.36 5.38 16.55
C TYR A 166 1.06 4.82 16.30
N TRP A 167 1.87 5.51 15.50
CA TRP A 167 3.19 5.02 15.10
C TRP A 167 4.28 5.22 16.16
N GLY A 168 4.09 6.16 17.10
CA GLY A 168 5.11 6.59 18.07
C GLY A 168 5.74 5.43 18.84
N SER A 169 4.93 4.52 19.38
CA SER A 169 5.43 3.37 20.16
C SER A 169 6.26 2.41 19.31
N LEU A 170 5.86 2.15 18.06
CA LEU A 170 6.63 1.29 17.16
C LEU A 170 7.96 1.95 16.78
N ILE A 171 7.95 3.25 16.50
CA ILE A 171 9.18 3.96 16.13
C ILE A 171 10.14 4.08 17.32
N SER A 172 9.65 4.24 18.55
CA SER A 172 10.50 4.16 19.76
C SER A 172 11.15 2.79 19.83
N TRP A 173 10.37 1.72 19.72
CA TRP A 173 10.91 0.36 19.72
C TRP A 173 11.95 0.12 18.61
N ILE A 174 11.71 0.60 17.38
CA ILE A 174 12.70 0.52 16.29
C ILE A 174 14.00 1.24 16.68
N ARG A 175 13.92 2.41 17.32
CA ARG A 175 15.12 3.15 17.76
C ARG A 175 15.86 2.43 18.89
N ASP A 176 15.12 1.99 19.89
CA ASP A 176 15.71 1.46 21.12
C ASP A 176 16.25 0.03 20.89
N GLU A 177 15.50 -0.82 20.18
CA GLU A 177 15.77 -2.25 20.05
C GLU A 177 16.42 -2.65 18.72
N LEU A 178 16.25 -1.86 17.65
CA LEU A 178 16.92 -2.14 16.37
C LEU A 178 18.13 -1.24 16.16
N LEU A 179 17.98 0.08 16.31
CA LEU A 179 19.09 1.01 16.10
C LEU A 179 20.09 0.95 17.27
N GLY A 180 19.62 0.93 18.52
CA GLY A 180 20.47 0.90 19.72
C GLY A 180 21.55 -0.20 19.69
N PRO A 181 21.18 -1.46 19.40
CA PRO A 181 22.15 -2.57 19.26
C PRO A 181 22.87 -2.62 17.90
N GLY A 182 22.50 -1.78 16.93
CA GLY A 182 23.12 -1.74 15.60
C GLY A 182 22.61 -2.77 14.60
N TYR A 183 21.35 -3.23 14.72
CA TYR A 183 20.72 -4.10 13.71
C TYR A 183 20.26 -3.35 12.45
N ILE A 184 20.10 -2.02 12.56
CA ILE A 184 19.87 -1.09 11.45
C ILE A 184 20.80 0.11 11.57
N SER A 185 20.93 0.87 10.49
CA SER A 185 21.68 2.13 10.45
C SER A 185 20.78 3.33 10.76
N SER A 186 21.37 4.47 11.14
CA SER A 186 20.60 5.69 11.41
C SER A 186 19.89 6.23 10.17
N GLU A 187 20.47 5.98 9.01
CA GLU A 187 20.00 6.34 7.68
C GLU A 187 18.72 5.60 7.30
N ASP A 188 18.52 4.39 7.84
CA ASP A 188 17.31 3.59 7.60
C ASP A 188 16.05 4.27 8.17
N LEU A 189 16.19 5.06 9.24
CA LEU A 189 15.09 5.88 9.75
C LEU A 189 14.69 7.02 8.81
N GLY A 190 15.56 7.37 7.86
CA GLY A 190 15.27 8.34 6.80
C GLY A 190 14.50 7.76 5.60
N ILE A 191 14.14 6.48 5.63
CA ILE A 191 13.34 5.82 4.58
C ILE A 191 11.87 6.24 4.67
N PHE A 192 11.36 6.51 5.88
CA PHE A 192 9.97 6.87 6.11
C PHE A 192 9.84 8.17 6.92
N ARG A 193 8.67 8.79 6.82
CA ARG A 193 8.32 10.00 7.59
C ARG A 193 6.94 9.89 8.19
N ILE A 194 6.75 10.48 9.36
CA ILE A 194 5.46 10.51 10.05
C ILE A 194 4.81 11.88 9.83
N VAL A 195 3.51 11.88 9.56
CA VAL A 195 2.69 13.09 9.38
C VAL A 195 1.32 12.92 10.02
N ASP A 196 0.64 14.02 10.28
CA ASP A 196 -0.66 14.03 10.99
C ASP A 196 -1.79 14.70 10.20
N SER A 197 -1.52 15.22 9.00
CA SER A 197 -2.54 15.85 8.16
C SER A 197 -2.51 15.35 6.71
N PRO A 198 -3.67 15.31 6.02
CA PRO A 198 -3.74 14.99 4.59
C PRO A 198 -2.85 15.91 3.73
N GLN A 199 -2.72 17.18 4.11
CA GLN A 199 -1.91 18.17 3.40
C GLN A 199 -0.42 17.84 3.51
N ASP A 200 0.02 17.42 4.70
CA ASP A 200 1.41 17.01 4.91
C ASP A 200 1.75 15.74 4.11
N VAL A 201 0.80 14.83 3.91
CA VAL A 201 0.98 13.67 3.02
C VAL A 201 1.30 14.14 1.60
N VAL A 202 0.48 15.02 1.03
CA VAL A 202 0.71 15.52 -0.34
C VAL A 202 2.04 16.26 -0.43
N ALA A 203 2.33 17.14 0.54
CA ALA A 203 3.60 17.85 0.59
C ALA A 203 4.81 16.90 0.69
N SER A 204 4.66 15.77 1.38
CA SER A 204 5.68 14.72 1.48
C SER A 204 5.96 14.07 0.13
N VAL A 205 4.91 13.71 -0.60
CA VAL A 205 5.01 13.03 -1.88
C VAL A 205 5.60 13.97 -2.93
N GLU A 206 5.03 15.17 -3.07
CA GLU A 206 5.47 16.18 -4.03
C GLU A 206 6.86 16.75 -3.72
N GLY A 207 7.19 16.91 -2.43
CA GLY A 207 8.51 17.39 -2.01
C GLY A 207 9.64 16.46 -2.46
N PHE A 208 9.47 15.16 -2.23
CA PHE A 208 10.45 14.15 -2.62
C PHE A 208 10.76 14.17 -4.12
N TYR A 209 9.75 14.33 -4.97
CA TYR A 209 9.93 14.34 -6.43
C TYR A 209 10.42 15.68 -7.01
N ARG A 210 10.43 16.76 -6.21
CA ARG A 210 11.05 18.04 -6.59
C ARG A 210 12.54 18.13 -6.24
N GLU A 211 12.99 17.31 -5.29
CA GLU A 211 14.37 17.28 -4.80
C GLU A 211 15.29 16.32 -5.59
N ILE A 212 14.72 15.55 -6.52
CA ILE A 212 15.41 14.60 -7.42
C ILE A 212 15.54 15.21 -8.81
#